data_AF-A0A9P6IP74-F1
#
_entry.id   AF-A0A9P6IP74-F1
#
_cell.length_a   1.000
_cell.length_b   1.000
_cell.length_c   1.000
_cell.angle_alpha   90.00
_cell.angle_beta   90.00
_cell.angle_gamma   90.00
#
_symmetry.space_group_name_H-M   'P 1'
#
loop_
_entity.id
_entity.type
_entity.pdbx_description
1 polymer ?
#
loop_
_entity_poly.entity_id
_entity_poly.type
_entity_poly.pdbx_seq_one_letter_code
_entity_poly.pdbx_strand_id
1 'polypeptide(L)'
;KAATHQAREDKRKTALDSVEEAMLALRNQVERHRLATKQQHLAIRKNLGTSFRWSLEDRQHLRQYLQEQGWAVILSSLEADVEIARDCQEGDAVLTTDCDFLAYAPVTTVWRLVTRTKLLVYNIPELLKAIGYTRIQLTALCVVSRNDYDSNVYRLGTTTNYKMIKAITGA
;
A
#
# COMPACT_ATOMS: atom_id res chain seq x y z
N LYS A 1 11.70 5.24 -5.31
CA LYS A 1 11.71 3.99 -4.51
C LYS A 1 12.67 3.94 -3.33
N ALA A 2 13.99 4.16 -3.50
CA ALA A 2 14.93 4.14 -2.35
C ALA A 2 14.56 5.14 -1.24
N ALA A 3 14.16 6.36 -1.63
CA ALA A 3 13.63 7.37 -0.70
C ALA A 3 12.38 6.89 0.06
N THR A 4 11.47 6.17 -0.61
CA THR A 4 10.27 5.58 0.00
C THR A 4 10.65 4.52 1.04
N HIS A 5 11.62 3.65 0.73
CA HIS A 5 12.14 2.68 1.69
C HIS A 5 12.78 3.36 2.90
N GLN A 6 13.61 4.38 2.67
CA GLN A 6 14.23 5.14 3.75
C GLN A 6 13.18 5.80 4.65
N ALA A 7 12.20 6.48 4.06
CA ALA A 7 11.12 7.12 4.83
C ALA A 7 10.30 6.11 5.65
N ARG A 8 10.08 4.89 5.12
CA ARG A 8 9.42 3.80 5.86
C ARG A 8 10.29 3.31 7.02
N GLU A 9 11.60 3.17 6.82
CA GLU A 9 12.55 2.78 7.87
C GLU A 9 12.72 3.87 8.95
N ASP A 10 12.78 5.14 8.57
CA ASP A 10 12.85 6.27 9.52
C ASP A 10 11.59 6.31 10.40
N LYS A 11 10.41 6.20 9.78
CA LYS A 11 9.14 6.12 10.50
C LYS A 11 9.09 4.93 11.47
N ARG A 12 9.64 3.78 11.05
CA ARG A 12 9.74 2.58 11.89
C ARG A 12 10.66 2.82 13.08
N LYS A 13 11.82 3.44 12.86
CA LYS A 13 12.78 3.76 13.92
C LYS A 13 12.16 4.70 14.95
N THR A 14 11.55 5.82 14.51
CA THR A 14 10.85 6.74 15.41
C THR A 14 9.74 6.05 16.19
N ALA A 15 9.01 5.11 15.56
CA ALA A 15 7.99 4.34 16.26
C ALA A 15 8.58 3.41 17.34
N LEU A 16 9.73 2.78 17.08
CA LEU A 16 10.44 1.96 18.08
C LEU A 16 10.95 2.80 19.24
N ASP A 17 11.59 3.94 18.96
CA ASP A 17 12.05 4.87 19.99
C ASP A 17 10.86 5.30 20.89
N SER A 18 9.71 5.59 20.27
CA SER A 18 8.47 5.92 20.98
C SER A 18 7.88 4.74 21.79
N VAL A 19 8.12 3.49 21.38
CA VAL A 19 7.74 2.30 22.18
C VAL A 19 8.64 2.21 23.41
N GLU A 20 9.95 2.37 23.24
CA GLU A 20 10.92 2.30 24.34
C GLU A 20 10.62 3.35 25.42
N GLU A 21 10.38 4.60 25.01
CA GLU A 21 9.97 5.67 25.93
C GLU A 21 8.67 5.35 26.66
N ALA A 22 7.65 4.86 25.94
CA ALA A 22 6.36 4.51 26.52
C ALA A 22 6.47 3.32 27.49
N MET A 23 7.32 2.33 27.18
CA MET A 23 7.60 1.19 28.04
C MET A 23 8.38 1.60 29.28
N LEU A 24 9.34 2.52 29.17
CA LEU A 24 10.07 3.08 30.32
C LEU A 24 9.13 3.86 31.24
N ALA A 25 8.25 4.69 30.68
CA ALA A 25 7.25 5.43 31.45
C ALA A 25 6.29 4.48 32.18
N LEU A 26 5.85 3.41 31.51
CA LEU A 26 5.02 2.37 32.11
C LEU A 26 5.75 1.67 33.26
N ARG A 27 7.03 1.30 33.06
CA ARG A 27 7.88 0.66 34.06
C ARG A 27 8.02 1.53 35.31
N ASN A 28 8.39 2.80 35.14
CA ASN A 28 8.52 3.78 36.22
C ASN A 28 7.23 3.93 37.04
N GLN A 29 6.07 3.78 36.39
CA GLN A 29 4.78 3.87 37.07
C GLN A 29 4.48 2.62 37.92
N VAL A 30 4.76 1.43 37.37
CA VAL A 30 4.64 0.17 38.09
C VAL A 30 5.58 0.13 39.30
N GLU A 31 6.83 0.58 39.13
CA GLU A 31 7.81 0.69 40.21
C GLU A 31 7.39 1.67 41.32
N ARG A 32 6.59 2.69 40.97
CA ARG A 32 5.96 3.61 41.93
C ARG A 32 4.64 3.07 42.51
N HIS A 33 4.34 1.78 42.33
CA HIS A 33 3.10 1.11 42.73
C HIS A 33 1.81 1.79 42.20
N ARG A 34 1.90 2.46 41.04
CA ARG A 34 0.75 3.07 40.38
C ARG A 34 0.26 2.17 39.25
N LEU A 35 -1.06 2.15 39.05
CA LEU A 35 -1.69 1.38 37.98
C LEU A 35 -1.38 1.97 36.61
N ALA A 36 -1.11 1.09 35.64
CA ALA A 36 -0.99 1.45 34.24
C ALA A 36 -2.29 2.04 33.69
N THR A 37 -2.18 3.09 32.88
CA THR A 37 -3.34 3.72 32.23
C THR A 37 -3.65 3.05 30.90
N LYS A 38 -4.93 3.06 30.52
CA LYS A 38 -5.38 2.63 29.18
C LYS A 38 -4.62 3.35 28.06
N GLN A 39 -4.32 4.64 28.24
CA GLN A 39 -3.63 5.44 27.24
C GLN A 39 -2.21 4.93 26.96
N GLN A 40 -1.47 4.50 27.99
CA GLN A 40 -0.13 3.93 27.80
C GLN A 40 -0.18 2.62 27.01
N HIS A 41 -1.11 1.73 27.34
CA HIS A 41 -1.28 0.49 26.56
C HIS A 41 -1.66 0.77 25.11
N LEU A 42 -2.53 1.76 24.86
CA LEU A 42 -2.89 2.17 23.50
C LEU A 42 -1.71 2.77 22.74
N ALA A 43 -0.87 3.59 23.39
CA ALA A 43 0.32 4.17 22.80
C ALA A 43 1.34 3.09 22.40
N ILE A 44 1.65 2.17 23.32
CA ILE A 44 2.54 1.03 23.06
C ILE A 44 1.99 0.19 21.90
N ARG A 45 0.71 -0.20 21.94
CA ARG A 45 0.10 -1.02 20.89
C ARG A 45 0.14 -0.33 19.52
N LYS A 46 -0.17 0.97 19.48
CA LYS A 46 -0.16 1.76 18.24
C LYS A 46 1.25 1.83 17.65
N ASN A 47 2.25 2.12 18.47
CA ASN A 47 3.63 2.28 18.01
C ASN A 47 4.24 0.92 17.63
N LEU A 48 3.94 -0.17 18.35
CA LEU A 48 4.29 -1.53 17.95
C LEU A 48 3.68 -1.93 16.60
N GLY A 49 2.40 -1.59 16.38
CA GLY A 49 1.76 -1.82 15.08
C GLY A 49 2.41 -1.02 13.95
N THR A 50 2.93 0.17 14.25
CA THR A 50 3.63 1.02 13.27
C THR A 50 5.06 0.55 13.02
N SER A 51 5.71 -0.02 14.02
CA SER A 51 7.08 -0.54 13.91
C SER A 51 7.15 -1.94 13.28
N PHE A 52 6.01 -2.61 13.12
CA PHE A 52 5.93 -3.92 12.49
C PHE A 52 6.58 -3.87 11.09
N ARG A 53 7.50 -4.80 10.89
CA ARG A 53 8.14 -5.04 9.60
C ARG A 53 8.02 -6.51 9.29
N TRP A 54 7.55 -6.80 8.08
CA TRP A 54 7.53 -8.16 7.58
C TRP A 54 8.95 -8.56 7.19
N SER A 55 9.57 -9.45 7.96
CA SER A 55 10.95 -9.89 7.70
C SER A 55 11.02 -10.77 6.45
N LEU A 56 12.24 -10.99 5.92
CA LEU A 56 12.42 -11.92 4.80
C LEU A 56 12.12 -13.36 5.23
N GLU A 57 12.49 -13.73 6.45
CA GLU A 57 12.23 -15.04 7.05
C GLU A 57 10.72 -15.30 7.17
N ASP A 58 9.95 -14.36 7.72
CA ASP A 58 8.49 -14.49 7.83
C ASP A 58 7.81 -14.69 6.47
N ARG A 59 8.32 -14.00 5.43
CA ARG A 59 7.80 -14.14 4.06
C ARG A 59 8.14 -15.52 3.48
N GLN A 60 9.32 -16.05 3.76
CA GLN A 60 9.72 -17.40 3.34
C GLN A 60 8.87 -18.47 4.03
N HIS A 61 8.62 -18.33 5.34
CA HIS A 61 7.74 -19.22 6.09
C HIS A 61 6.31 -19.17 5.56
N LEU A 62 5.76 -17.98 5.28
CA LEU A 62 4.43 -17.88 4.69
C LEU A 62 4.37 -18.54 3.30
N ARG A 63 5.38 -18.32 2.46
CA ARG A 63 5.46 -18.96 1.14
C ARG A 63 5.40 -20.47 1.27
N GLN A 64 6.25 -21.05 2.11
CA GLN A 64 6.31 -22.49 2.31
C GLN A 64 4.95 -23.02 2.77
N TYR A 65 4.35 -22.40 3.79
CA TYR A 65 3.03 -22.77 4.28
C TYR A 65 1.97 -22.75 3.17
N LEU A 66 1.91 -21.68 2.36
CA LEU A 66 0.95 -21.57 1.27
C LEU A 66 1.16 -22.65 0.19
N GLN A 67 2.41 -22.95 -0.15
CA GLN A 67 2.76 -24.02 -1.09
C GLN A 67 2.34 -25.40 -0.55
N GLU A 68 2.53 -25.66 0.74
CA GLU A 68 2.06 -26.88 1.41
C GLU A 68 0.53 -27.00 1.41
N GLN A 69 -0.18 -25.86 1.44
CA GLN A 69 -1.64 -25.81 1.28
C GLN A 69 -2.10 -25.89 -0.19
N GLY A 70 -1.19 -26.13 -1.14
CA GLY A 70 -1.51 -26.29 -2.56
C GLY A 70 -1.69 -24.99 -3.34
N TRP A 71 -1.34 -23.83 -2.76
CA TRP A 71 -1.38 -22.56 -3.47
C TRP A 71 -0.15 -22.40 -4.38
N ALA A 72 -0.38 -21.87 -5.58
CA ALA A 72 0.69 -21.37 -6.42
C ALA A 72 1.22 -20.06 -5.82
N VAL A 73 2.50 -20.03 -5.46
CA VAL A 73 3.17 -18.83 -4.96
C VAL A 73 4.36 -18.50 -5.85
N ILE A 74 4.31 -17.33 -6.49
CA ILE A 74 5.34 -16.85 -7.41
C ILE A 74 6.27 -15.90 -6.67
N LEU A 75 7.58 -16.13 -6.80
CA LEU A 75 8.59 -15.20 -6.30
C LEU A 75 8.93 -14.19 -7.38
N SER A 76 8.56 -12.94 -7.16
CA SER A 76 9.02 -11.84 -8.01
C SER A 76 10.50 -11.56 -7.75
N SER A 77 11.28 -11.42 -8.83
CA SER A 77 12.67 -10.94 -8.78
C SER A 77 12.76 -9.42 -8.61
N LEU A 78 11.66 -8.71 -8.89
CA LEU A 78 11.56 -7.25 -8.85
C LEU A 78 10.34 -6.85 -7.99
N GLU A 79 9.39 -6.14 -8.59
CA GLU A 79 8.16 -5.72 -7.94
C GLU A 79 7.06 -6.75 -8.20
N ALA A 80 6.31 -7.09 -7.16
CA ALA A 80 5.26 -8.11 -7.27
C ALA A 80 4.12 -7.64 -8.17
N ASP A 81 3.80 -6.35 -8.16
CA ASP A 81 2.77 -5.74 -8.98
C ASP A 81 3.06 -5.83 -10.49
N VAL A 82 4.31 -5.64 -10.90
CA VAL A 82 4.75 -5.82 -12.30
C VAL A 82 4.62 -7.28 -12.75
N GLU A 83 5.04 -8.22 -11.91
CA GLU A 83 4.91 -9.66 -12.20
C GLU A 83 3.44 -10.08 -12.27
N ILE A 84 2.61 -9.63 -11.33
CA ILE A 84 1.16 -9.86 -11.33
C ILE A 84 0.54 -9.28 -12.60
N ALA A 85 0.89 -8.05 -12.97
CA ALA A 85 0.38 -7.42 -14.18
C ALA A 85 0.81 -8.17 -15.45
N ARG A 86 2.02 -8.75 -15.48
CA ARG A 86 2.49 -9.56 -16.61
C ARG A 86 1.76 -10.89 -16.72
N ASP A 87 1.43 -11.50 -15.59
CA ASP A 87 0.75 -12.81 -15.53
C ASP A 87 -0.77 -12.69 -15.74
N CYS A 88 -1.34 -11.50 -15.52
CA CYS A 88 -2.77 -11.23 -15.64
C CYS A 88 -3.27 -11.47 -17.07
N GLN A 89 -4.27 -12.34 -17.21
CA GLN A 89 -4.97 -12.64 -18.45
C GLN A 89 -6.36 -11.99 -18.48
N GLU A 90 -7.02 -12.07 -19.63
CA GLU A 90 -8.41 -11.62 -19.76
C GLU A 90 -9.33 -12.47 -18.86
N GLY A 91 -10.13 -11.81 -18.04
CA GLY A 91 -11.02 -12.46 -17.06
C GLY A 91 -10.42 -12.58 -15.66
N ASP A 92 -9.11 -12.40 -15.50
CA ASP A 92 -8.48 -12.40 -14.18
C ASP A 92 -8.86 -11.18 -13.34
N ALA A 93 -8.78 -11.34 -12.02
CA ALA A 93 -9.00 -10.27 -11.06
C ALA A 93 -7.84 -10.16 -10.08
N VAL A 94 -7.36 -8.93 -9.88
CA VAL A 94 -6.29 -8.64 -8.92
C VAL A 94 -6.88 -8.21 -7.59
N LEU A 95 -6.66 -8.99 -6.53
CA LEU A 95 -7.04 -8.64 -5.16
C LEU A 95 -5.94 -7.83 -4.48
N THR A 96 -6.17 -6.55 -4.23
CA THR A 96 -5.16 -5.65 -3.67
C THR A 96 -5.80 -4.42 -3.02
N THR A 97 -5.12 -3.81 -2.05
CA THR A 97 -5.49 -2.48 -1.54
C THR A 97 -4.83 -1.35 -2.32
N ASP A 98 -3.80 -1.68 -3.11
CA ASP A 98 -2.99 -0.76 -3.89
C ASP A 98 -3.73 -0.32 -5.17
N CYS A 99 -3.67 0.98 -5.47
CA CYS A 99 -4.33 1.55 -6.64
C CYS A 99 -3.43 1.60 -7.89
N ASP A 100 -2.14 1.31 -7.77
CA ASP A 100 -1.20 1.37 -8.89
C ASP A 100 -1.58 0.35 -10.00
N PHE A 101 -2.28 -0.72 -9.63
CA PHE A 101 -2.83 -1.71 -10.57
C PHE A 101 -3.83 -1.15 -11.57
N LEU A 102 -4.44 0.00 -11.30
CA LEU A 102 -5.33 0.67 -12.26
C LEU A 102 -4.56 1.22 -13.46
N ALA A 103 -3.24 1.38 -13.37
CA ALA A 103 -2.40 1.89 -14.46
C ALA A 103 -1.86 0.78 -15.38
N TYR A 104 -1.79 -0.48 -14.93
CA TYR A 104 -1.28 -1.59 -15.74
C TYR A 104 -2.28 -2.01 -16.81
N ALA A 105 -1.83 -2.04 -18.06
CA ALA A 105 -2.70 -2.31 -19.22
C ALA A 105 -3.34 -3.72 -19.21
N PRO A 106 -2.63 -4.82 -18.86
CA PRO A 106 -3.24 -6.16 -18.84
C PRO A 106 -4.30 -6.33 -17.75
N VAL A 107 -4.25 -5.50 -16.69
CA VAL A 107 -5.21 -5.56 -15.59
C VAL A 107 -6.52 -4.91 -16.02
N THR A 108 -7.58 -5.71 -16.03
CA THR A 108 -8.94 -5.28 -16.39
C THR A 108 -9.88 -5.21 -15.19
N THR A 109 -9.63 -6.01 -14.16
CA THR A 109 -10.44 -6.08 -12.94
C THR A 109 -9.59 -5.99 -11.68
N VAL A 110 -9.91 -5.04 -10.80
CA VAL A 110 -9.28 -4.91 -9.48
C VAL A 110 -10.32 -5.08 -8.38
N TRP A 111 -10.05 -5.98 -7.45
CA TRP A 111 -10.83 -6.23 -6.25
C TRP A 111 -10.16 -5.54 -5.08
N ARG A 112 -10.73 -4.42 -4.64
CA ARG A 112 -10.17 -3.62 -3.56
C ARG A 112 -10.88 -3.86 -2.25
N LEU A 113 -10.15 -4.36 -1.27
CA LEU A 113 -10.67 -4.53 0.08
C LEU A 113 -10.77 -3.15 0.76
N VAL A 114 -12.00 -2.69 1.02
CA VAL A 114 -12.27 -1.39 1.69
C VAL A 114 -12.33 -1.58 3.21
N THR A 115 -12.96 -2.67 3.63
CA THR A 115 -12.99 -3.13 5.02
C THR A 115 -12.82 -4.65 5.03
N ARG A 116 -12.64 -5.25 6.20
CA ARG A 116 -12.56 -6.72 6.34
C ARG A 116 -13.73 -7.49 5.71
N THR A 117 -14.86 -6.83 5.44
CA THR A 117 -16.07 -7.44 4.91
C THR A 117 -16.60 -6.78 3.64
N LYS A 118 -15.99 -5.68 3.18
CA LYS A 118 -16.45 -4.94 2.01
C LYS A 118 -15.38 -4.92 0.94
N LEU A 119 -15.77 -5.41 -0.23
CA LEU A 119 -14.98 -5.38 -1.44
C LEU A 119 -15.57 -4.35 -2.40
N LEU A 120 -14.72 -3.53 -3.00
CA LEU A 120 -15.04 -2.66 -4.11
C LEU A 120 -14.42 -3.24 -5.38
N VAL A 121 -15.24 -3.47 -6.39
CA VAL A 121 -14.80 -4.03 -7.67
C VAL A 121 -14.66 -2.90 -8.68
N TYR A 122 -13.46 -2.76 -9.23
CA TYR A 122 -13.19 -1.86 -10.35
C TYR A 122 -13.13 -2.68 -11.64
N ASN A 123 -14.16 -2.57 -12.45
CA ASN A 123 -14.08 -2.90 -13.87
C ASN A 123 -13.41 -1.70 -14.56
N ILE A 124 -12.15 -1.85 -14.99
CA ILE A 124 -11.37 -0.72 -15.46
C ILE A 124 -11.90 -0.14 -16.79
N PRO A 125 -12.29 -0.95 -17.79
CA PRO A 125 -12.97 -0.43 -18.99
C PRO A 125 -14.19 0.43 -18.69
N GLU A 126 -15.07 -0.02 -17.78
CA GLU A 126 -16.25 0.74 -17.37
C GLU A 126 -15.89 2.01 -16.59
N LEU A 127 -14.89 1.92 -15.70
CA LEU A 127 -14.36 3.06 -14.96
C LEU A 127 -13.84 4.14 -15.91
N LEU A 128 -13.00 3.75 -16.88
CA LEU A 128 -12.42 4.64 -17.89
C LEU A 128 -13.52 5.33 -18.72
N LYS A 129 -14.54 4.57 -19.12
CA LYS A 129 -15.72 5.10 -19.81
C LYS A 129 -16.48 6.12 -18.95
N ALA A 130 -16.67 5.83 -17.66
CA ALA A 130 -17.40 6.70 -16.74
C ALA A 130 -16.66 8.02 -16.46
N ILE A 131 -15.34 8.00 -16.32
CA ILE A 131 -14.54 9.22 -16.09
C ILE A 131 -14.18 9.95 -17.39
N GLY A 132 -14.36 9.28 -18.54
CA GLY A 132 -14.04 9.79 -19.87
C GLY A 132 -12.53 9.90 -20.09
N TYR A 133 -11.78 8.87 -19.66
CA TYR A 133 -10.32 8.80 -19.81
C TYR A 133 -9.94 7.66 -20.74
N THR A 134 -8.85 7.84 -21.47
CA THR A 134 -8.10 6.71 -22.04
C THR A 134 -7.22 6.06 -20.97
N ARG A 135 -6.76 4.84 -21.22
CA ARG A 135 -5.80 4.18 -20.33
C ARG A 135 -4.53 5.02 -20.16
N ILE A 136 -4.02 5.62 -21.24
CA ILE A 136 -2.82 6.45 -21.23
C ILE A 136 -3.02 7.68 -20.34
N GLN A 137 -4.18 8.32 -20.40
CA GLN A 137 -4.52 9.45 -19.51
C GLN A 137 -4.58 9.02 -18.04
N LEU A 138 -5.11 7.83 -17.76
CA LEU A 138 -5.12 7.30 -16.39
C LEU A 138 -3.70 7.01 -15.88
N THR A 139 -2.86 6.36 -16.70
CA THR A 139 -1.45 6.13 -16.36
C THR A 139 -0.71 7.44 -16.12
N ALA A 140 -0.90 8.44 -17.00
CA ALA A 140 -0.32 9.77 -16.80
C ALA A 140 -0.79 10.39 -15.48
N LEU A 141 -2.06 10.21 -15.11
CA LEU A 141 -2.60 10.72 -13.84
C LEU A 141 -1.94 10.06 -12.63
N CYS A 142 -1.71 8.75 -12.66
CA CYS A 142 -0.97 8.02 -11.64
C CYS A 142 0.50 8.46 -11.56
N VAL A 143 1.12 8.79 -12.69
CA VAL A 143 2.51 9.28 -12.72
C VAL A 143 2.61 10.67 -12.07
N VAL A 144 1.75 11.62 -12.46
CA VAL A 144 1.84 13.00 -11.94
C VAL A 144 1.28 13.15 -10.54
N SER A 145 0.45 12.22 -10.07
CA SER A 145 -0.16 12.22 -8.75
C SER A 145 0.61 11.29 -7.82
N ARG A 146 1.68 11.81 -7.19
CA ARG A 146 2.56 11.12 -6.20
C ARG A 146 2.49 9.59 -6.20
N ASN A 147 3.52 8.95 -6.74
CA ASN A 147 3.67 7.50 -6.68
C ASN A 147 4.95 7.12 -5.91
N ASP A 148 5.28 5.83 -5.88
CA ASP A 148 6.46 5.31 -5.17
C ASP A 148 7.80 5.67 -5.87
N TYR A 149 7.76 6.19 -7.09
CA TYR A 149 8.91 6.58 -7.90
C TYR A 149 9.16 8.09 -7.91
N ASP A 150 8.10 8.90 -7.99
CA ASP A 150 8.18 10.34 -8.11
C ASP A 150 7.23 11.08 -7.15
N SER A 151 7.64 12.28 -6.78
CA SER A 151 6.83 13.22 -6.03
C SER A 151 5.69 13.78 -6.89
N ASN A 152 4.62 14.23 -6.22
CA ASN A 152 3.58 14.99 -6.90
C ASN A 152 4.18 16.25 -7.55
N VAL A 153 3.64 16.66 -8.70
CA VAL A 153 3.99 17.96 -9.28
C VAL A 153 3.68 19.06 -8.27
N TYR A 154 4.68 19.90 -7.98
CA TYR A 154 4.61 20.92 -6.92
C TYR A 154 3.38 21.83 -7.11
N ARG A 155 2.61 22.03 -6.03
CA ARG A 155 1.36 22.83 -5.96
C ARG A 155 0.18 22.33 -6.80
N LEU A 156 0.26 21.17 -7.44
CA LEU A 156 -0.89 20.60 -8.15
C LEU A 156 -1.54 19.50 -7.32
N GLY A 157 -2.81 19.68 -6.95
CA GLY A 157 -3.58 18.61 -6.30
C GLY A 157 -4.12 17.60 -7.31
N THR A 158 -4.59 16.45 -6.82
CA THR A 158 -5.17 15.38 -7.66
C THR A 158 -6.29 15.88 -8.57
N THR A 159 -7.17 16.76 -8.07
CA THR A 159 -8.26 17.36 -8.85
C THR A 159 -7.74 18.25 -9.99
N THR A 160 -6.65 18.98 -9.75
CA THR A 160 -6.02 19.84 -10.76
C THR A 160 -5.33 18.99 -11.82
N ASN A 161 -4.56 17.98 -11.39
CA ASN A 161 -3.94 16.98 -12.29
C ASN A 161 -4.98 16.31 -13.18
N TYR A 162 -6.11 15.90 -12.59
CA TYR A 162 -7.24 15.33 -13.33
C TYR A 162 -7.73 16.30 -14.42
N LYS A 163 -8.09 17.54 -14.05
CA LYS A 163 -8.59 18.52 -15.03
C LYS A 163 -7.58 18.78 -16.16
N MET A 164 -6.30 18.91 -15.83
CA MET A 164 -5.23 19.15 -16.80
C MET A 164 -5.09 17.99 -17.77
N ILE A 165 -4.99 16.75 -17.26
CA ILE A 165 -4.84 15.56 -18.11
C ILE A 165 -6.06 15.33 -18.98
N LYS A 166 -7.27 15.55 -18.44
CA LYS A 166 -8.50 15.45 -19.23
C LYS A 166 -8.52 16.44 -20.39
N ALA A 167 -7.94 17.63 -20.20
CA ALA A 167 -7.84 18.65 -21.23
C ALA A 167 -6.76 18.35 -22.29
N ILE A 168 -5.85 17.40 -22.04
CA ILE A 168 -4.91 16.91 -23.03
C ILE A 168 -5.68 15.99 -23.98
N THR A 169 -6.30 16.59 -24.98
CA THR A 169 -6.89 15.90 -26.14
C THR A 169 -5.80 15.67 -27.17
N GLY A 170 -5.27 14.45 -27.23
CA GLY A 170 -4.22 14.10 -28.19
C GLY A 170 -3.62 12.72 -27.95
N ALA A 171 -4.36 11.70 -28.36
CA ALA A 171 -3.84 10.43 -28.90
C ALA A 171 -5.02 9.72 -29.60
#